data_AF-A0A9J5WMF0-F1
#
_entry.id   AF-A0A9J5WMF0-F1
#
_cell.length_a   1.000
_cell.length_b   1.000
_cell.length_c   1.000
_cell.angle_alpha   90.00
_cell.angle_beta   90.00
_cell.angle_gamma   90.00
#
_symmetry.space_group_name_H-M   'P 1'
#
loop_
_entity.id
_entity.type
_entity.pdbx_description
1 polymer ?
#
loop_
_entity_poly.entity_id
_entity_poly.type
_entity_poly.pdbx_seq_one_letter_code
_entity_poly.pdbx_strand_id
1 'polypeptide(L)'
;MHDLGFKDPNEPYDINSYWSGSATILQYGTPVILYTLAMPKNPSNPYLIEWIKSPHNPIMEPNDMNNINYTLFRDPTTAWLGNDGRLRGILGNK
;
A
#
# COMPACT_ATOMS: atom_id res chain seq x y z
N MET A 1 0.39 -1.11 -16.74
CA MET A 1 0.07 -0.62 -15.39
C MET A 1 -0.52 0.76 -15.59
N HIS A 2 -1.83 0.93 -15.37
CA HIS A 2 -2.45 2.26 -15.48
C HIS A 2 -1.95 3.11 -14.31
N ASP A 3 -1.45 4.29 -14.61
CA ASP A 3 -1.03 5.28 -13.63
C ASP A 3 -2.24 5.65 -12.75
N LEU A 4 -2.14 5.37 -11.45
CA LEU A 4 -3.22 5.56 -10.48
C LEU A 4 -3.34 7.03 -10.04
N GLY A 5 -2.85 7.98 -10.84
CA GLY A 5 -2.91 9.39 -10.52
C GLY A 5 -2.07 9.76 -9.29
N PHE A 6 -1.09 8.94 -8.93
CA PHE A 6 -0.06 9.37 -8.00
C PHE A 6 0.72 10.46 -8.71
N LYS A 7 0.71 11.70 -8.20
CA LYS A 7 1.81 12.62 -8.53
C LYS A 7 3.11 11.86 -8.25
N ASP A 8 4.07 11.99 -9.16
CA ASP A 8 5.36 11.29 -9.20
C ASP A 8 5.92 10.97 -7.81
N PRO A 9 6.69 9.88 -7.66
CA PRO A 9 7.37 9.58 -6.40
C PRO A 9 8.18 10.80 -5.93
N ASN A 10 7.68 11.46 -4.89
CA ASN A 10 8.15 12.75 -4.40
C ASN A 10 8.35 12.71 -2.88
N GLU A 11 8.03 11.58 -2.24
CA GLU A 11 8.20 11.39 -0.80
C GLU A 11 9.43 10.52 -0.53
N PRO A 12 10.15 10.75 0.58
CA PRO A 12 11.40 10.01 0.85
C PRO A 12 11.24 8.47 0.82
N TYR A 13 10.05 7.97 1.17
CA TYR A 13 9.74 6.54 1.22
C TYR A 13 9.39 5.91 -0.15
N ASP A 14 9.14 6.71 -1.19
CA ASP A 14 8.82 6.20 -2.53
C ASP A 14 9.63 6.81 -3.67
N ILE A 15 10.56 7.73 -3.39
CA ILE A 15 11.38 8.48 -4.37
C ILE A 15 12.12 7.61 -5.41
N ASN A 16 12.46 6.36 -5.06
CA ASN A 16 13.16 5.41 -5.93
C ASN A 16 12.30 4.21 -6.35
N SER A 17 11.00 4.26 -6.10
CA SER A 17 10.17 3.06 -6.08
C SER A 17 9.11 3.09 -7.19
N TYR A 18 9.21 2.10 -8.07
CA TYR A 18 8.18 1.71 -9.04
C TYR A 18 7.81 0.24 -8.78
N TRP A 19 7.61 -0.13 -7.52
CA TRP A 19 7.36 -1.53 -7.14
C TRP A 19 5.86 -1.86 -7.19
N SER A 20 5.56 -3.15 -7.31
CA SER A 20 4.19 -3.61 -7.39
C SER A 20 3.49 -3.55 -6.03
N GLY A 21 2.16 -3.52 -6.06
CA GLY A 21 1.31 -3.50 -4.87
C GLY A 21 -0.05 -4.11 -5.15
N SER A 22 -0.87 -4.22 -4.11
CA SER A 22 -2.21 -4.77 -4.19
C SER A 22 -3.26 -3.81 -3.65
N ALA A 23 -4.49 -3.92 -4.17
CA ALA A 23 -5.65 -3.25 -3.62
C ALA A 23 -6.41 -4.17 -2.66
N THR A 24 -6.91 -3.60 -1.56
CA THR A 24 -7.80 -4.25 -0.60
C THR A 24 -9.07 -3.42 -0.45
N ILE A 25 -10.23 -4.05 -0.56
CA ILE A 25 -11.51 -3.40 -0.25
C ILE A 25 -11.76 -3.58 1.25
N LEU A 26 -11.76 -2.47 2.00
CA LEU A 26 -12.07 -2.46 3.42
C LEU A 26 -13.56 -2.71 3.67
N GLN A 27 -13.90 -2.91 4.96
CA GLN A 27 -15.29 -2.87 5.39
C GLN A 27 -15.95 -1.57 4.90
N TYR A 28 -17.21 -1.65 4.46
CA TYR A 28 -17.96 -0.54 3.86
C TYR A 28 -17.49 -0.09 2.46
N GLY A 29 -16.65 -0.87 1.78
CA GLY A 29 -16.40 -0.74 0.35
C GLY A 29 -15.30 0.24 -0.04
N THR A 30 -14.58 0.82 0.92
CA THR A 30 -13.46 1.73 0.62
C THR A 30 -12.23 0.95 0.15
N PRO A 31 -11.74 1.18 -1.08
CA PRO A 31 -10.51 0.56 -1.53
C PRO A 31 -9.29 1.26 -0.94
N VAL A 32 -8.27 0.48 -0.58
CA VAL A 32 -6.95 0.96 -0.17
C VAL A 32 -5.88 0.23 -0.97
N ILE A 33 -4.80 0.93 -1.31
CA ILE A 33 -3.65 0.35 -2.00
C ILE A 33 -2.53 0.15 -0.99
N LEU A 34 -1.93 -1.03 -1.04
CA LEU A 34 -0.76 -1.40 -0.28
C LEU A 34 0.40 -1.55 -1.27
N TYR A 35 1.30 -0.58 -1.24
CA TYR A 35 2.65 -0.54 -1.83
C TYR A 35 3.35 0.62 -1.10
N THR A 36 2.65 1.75 -1.11
CA THR A 36 2.58 2.77 -0.06
C THR A 36 1.11 2.81 0.38
N LEU A 37 0.79 3.04 1.64
CA LEU A 37 -0.62 3.08 2.04
C LEU A 37 -1.27 4.31 1.42
N ALA A 38 -2.23 4.08 0.52
CA ALA A 38 -2.95 5.13 -0.17
C ALA A 38 -4.45 4.85 -0.21
N MET A 39 -5.24 5.92 -0.15
CA MET A 39 -6.70 5.90 -0.15
C MET A 39 -7.23 6.84 -1.23
N PRO A 40 -8.40 6.57 -1.83
CA PRO A 40 -8.99 7.47 -2.81
C PRO A 40 -9.30 8.81 -2.15
N LYS A 41 -8.90 9.91 -2.79
CA LYS A 41 -9.22 11.28 -2.36
C LYS A 41 -10.72 11.54 -2.35
N ASN A 42 -11.41 10.94 -3.31
CA ASN A 42 -12.86 10.99 -3.44
C ASN A 42 -13.41 9.56 -3.64
N PRO A 43 -13.84 8.87 -2.58
CA PRO A 43 -14.41 7.53 -2.65
C PRO A 43 -15.70 7.45 -3.48
N SER A 44 -16.41 8.57 -3.66
CA SER A 44 -17.64 8.65 -4.45
C SER A 44 -17.40 8.75 -5.96
N ASN A 45 -16.15 8.99 -6.40
CA ASN A 45 -15.81 8.97 -7.81
C ASN A 45 -15.69 7.51 -8.28
N PRO A 46 -16.56 7.01 -9.19
CA PRO A 46 -16.55 5.61 -9.62
C PRO A 46 -15.25 5.19 -10.30
N TYR A 47 -14.46 6.14 -10.80
CA TYR A 47 -13.19 5.87 -11.46
C TYR A 47 -11.97 6.03 -10.54
N LEU A 48 -12.15 6.50 -9.29
CA LEU A 48 -11.09 6.63 -8.28
C LEU A 48 -9.80 7.25 -8.86
N ILE A 49 -9.93 8.42 -9.48
CA ILE A 49 -8.86 9.03 -10.28
C ILE A 49 -7.72 9.57 -9.42
N GLU A 50 -8.05 10.15 -8.26
CA GLU A 50 -7.08 10.79 -7.37
C GLU A 50 -6.92 9.99 -6.08
N TRP A 51 -5.67 9.78 -5.67
CA TRP A 51 -5.30 9.06 -4.45
C TRP A 51 -4.44 9.93 -3.54
N ILE A 52 -4.62 9.77 -2.23
CA ILE A 52 -3.84 10.44 -1.20
C ILE A 52 -3.05 9.38 -0.44
N LYS A 53 -1.75 9.63 -0.25
CA LYS A 53 -0.87 8.79 0.56
C LYS A 53 -1.11 9.08 2.05
N SER A 54 -1.07 8.04 2.87
CA SER A 54 -1.12 8.19 4.32
C SER A 54 0.07 9.04 4.81
N PRO A 55 -0.15 9.97 5.76
CA PRO A 55 0.94 10.70 6.40
C PRO A 55 1.83 9.81 7.28
N HIS A 56 1.40 8.57 7.56
CA HIS A 56 2.14 7.60 8.38
C HIS A 56 3.02 6.65 7.56
N ASN A 57 3.18 6.87 6.25
CA ASN A 57 4.06 6.05 5.44
C ASN A 57 5.55 6.26 5.82
N PRO A 58 6.40 5.21 5.74
CA PRO A 58 6.05 3.83 5.39
C PRO A 58 5.36 3.08 6.55
N ILE A 59 4.29 2.35 6.25
CA ILE A 59 3.55 1.56 7.27
C ILE A 59 4.30 0.26 7.62
N MET A 60 5.12 -0.24 6.69
CA MET A 60 5.96 -1.42 6.88
C MET A 60 7.32 -1.13 6.25
N GLU A 61 8.39 -1.26 7.03
CA GLU A 61 9.76 -1.07 6.58
C GLU A 61 10.69 -2.14 7.19
N PRO A 62 11.66 -2.64 6.42
CA PRO A 62 12.77 -3.43 6.94
C PRO A 62 13.62 -2.59 7.91
N ASN A 63 13.99 -3.15 9.06
CA ASN A 63 14.81 -2.50 10.08
C ASN A 63 15.63 -3.52 10.88
N ASP A 64 16.55 -3.03 11.71
CA ASP A 64 17.44 -3.87 12.50
C ASP A 64 16.70 -4.81 13.47
N MET A 65 15.49 -4.42 13.91
CA MET A 65 14.69 -5.26 14.83
C MET A 65 14.04 -6.44 14.11
N ASN A 66 13.60 -6.26 12.85
CA ASN A 66 12.96 -7.32 12.09
C ASN A 66 13.94 -8.15 11.23
N ASN A 67 15.19 -7.70 11.07
CA ASN A 67 16.24 -8.37 10.30
C ASN A 67 15.82 -8.74 8.86
N ILE A 68 14.98 -7.90 8.25
CA ILE A 68 14.53 -8.09 6.87
C ILE A 68 15.49 -7.38 5.91
N ASN A 69 15.78 -7.99 4.77
CA ASN A 69 16.58 -7.35 3.74
C ASN A 69 15.77 -6.29 2.97
N TYR A 70 16.24 -5.04 3.01
CA TYR A 70 15.60 -3.89 2.35
C TYR A 70 15.41 -4.04 0.83
N THR A 71 16.24 -4.86 0.18
CA THR A 71 16.15 -5.12 -1.26
C THR A 71 15.13 -6.20 -1.64
N LEU A 72 14.72 -7.03 -0.69
CA LEU A 72 13.90 -8.22 -0.93
C LEU A 72 12.49 -8.14 -0.34
N PHE A 73 12.16 -7.06 0.36
CA PHE A 73 10.86 -6.85 1.00
C PHE A 73 9.91 -6.07 0.07
N ARG A 74 9.12 -6.78 -0.75
CA ARG A 74 8.26 -6.17 -1.80
C ARG A 74 6.99 -6.98 -2.05
N ASP A 75 6.09 -6.39 -2.85
CA ASP A 75 4.92 -7.05 -3.45
C ASP A 75 3.89 -7.56 -2.42
N PRO A 76 3.24 -6.63 -1.66
CA PRO A 76 2.15 -6.99 -0.76
C PRO A 76 0.99 -7.65 -1.50
N THR A 77 0.35 -8.64 -0.88
CA THR A 77 -0.92 -9.21 -1.36
C THR A 77 -2.12 -8.34 -1.01
N THR A 78 -3.26 -8.60 -1.66
CA THR A 78 -4.56 -8.18 -1.14
C THR A 78 -4.73 -8.73 0.28
N ALA A 79 -5.08 -7.85 1.22
CA ALA A 79 -5.29 -8.23 2.60
C ALA A 79 -6.66 -8.89 2.79
N TRP A 80 -6.77 -9.73 3.82
CA TRP A 80 -8.01 -10.39 4.23
C TRP A 80 -8.33 -10.08 5.69
N LEU A 81 -9.63 -9.99 6.00
CA LEU A 81 -10.12 -9.78 7.35
C LEU A 81 -10.22 -11.14 8.07
N GLY A 82 -9.52 -11.31 9.18
CA GLY A 82 -9.70 -12.50 10.01
C GLY A 82 -10.89 -12.39 10.97
N ASN A 83 -11.24 -13.52 11.57
CA ASN A 83 -12.39 -13.64 12.48
C ASN A 83 -12.25 -12.78 13.75
N ASP A 84 -11.04 -12.32 14.06
CA ASP A 84 -10.73 -11.40 15.17
C ASP A 84 -10.87 -9.92 14.77
N GLY A 85 -11.37 -9.62 13.57
CA GLY A 85 -11.51 -8.26 13.07
C GLY A 85 -10.21 -7.61 12.61
N ARG A 86 -9.11 -8.36 12.51
CA ARG A 86 -7.80 -7.84 12.07
C ARG A 86 -7.54 -8.13 10.61
N LEU A 87 -7.10 -7.10 9.88
CA LEU A 87 -6.58 -7.26 8.52
C LEU A 87 -5.22 -7.95 8.56
N ARG A 88 -5.03 -8.90 7.66
CA ARG A 88 -3.79 -9.63 7.44
C ARG A 88 -3.42 -9.55 5.97
N GLY A 89 -2.14 -9.43 5.69
CA GLY A 89 -1.56 -9.53 4.36
C GLY A 89 -0.24 -10.28 4.46
N ILE A 90 0.26 -10.76 3.33
CA ILE A 90 1.63 -11.25 3.25
C ILE A 90 2.42 -10.36 2.30
N LEU A 91 3.72 -10.29 2.54
CA LEU A 91 4.68 -9.62 1.68
C LEU A 91 5.70 -10.64 1.19
N GLY A 92 6.14 -10.49 -0.05
CA GLY A 92 7.25 -11.26 -0.58
C GLY A 92 8.55 -10.93 0.15
N ASN A 93 9.28 -11.96 0.52
CA ASN A 93 10.67 -11.89 0.96
C ASN A 93 11.39 -13.15 0.46
N LYS A 94 12.67 -13.01 0.11
CA LYS A 94 13.50 -14.11 -0.40
C LYS A 94 14.53 -14.54 0.63
#